data_AF-A0A372K2A3-F1
#
_entry.id   AF-A0A372K2A3-F1
#
_cell.length_a   1.000
_cell.length_b   1.000
_cell.length_c   1.000
_cell.angle_alpha   90.00
_cell.angle_beta   90.00
_cell.angle_gamma   90.00
#
_symmetry.space_group_name_H-M   'P 1'
#
loop_
_entity.id
_entity.type
_entity.pdbx_description
1 polymer ?
#
loop_
_entity_poly.entity_id
_entity_poly.type
_entity_poly.pdbx_seq_one_letter_code
_entity_poly.pdbx_strand_id
1 'polypeptide(L)'
;MNNNGKETSDRIAHLAAVVLAKHGTLHTEKELAGSALAQHHTAKQTSAAIGSLAAKVLGDHNACHEAKELAGSVLSQVRHLHGSAHGA
;
A
#
# COMPACT_ATOMS: atom_id res chain seq x y z
N MET A 1 11.67 17.32 12.87
CA MET A 1 10.54 17.19 11.93
C MET A 1 10.68 15.86 11.21
N ASN A 2 9.72 14.94 11.38
CA ASN A 2 9.67 13.63 10.73
C ASN A 2 8.35 13.52 9.94
N ASN A 3 8.23 14.36 8.91
CA ASN A 3 7.05 14.51 8.06
C ASN A 3 6.96 13.49 6.91
N ASN A 4 7.96 12.61 6.73
CA ASN A 4 8.00 11.66 5.62
C ASN A 4 6.93 10.56 5.71
N GLY A 5 6.46 10.21 6.91
CA GLY A 5 5.39 9.22 7.09
C GLY A 5 4.04 9.71 6.56
N LYS A 6 3.77 11.02 6.62
CA LYS A 6 2.50 11.60 6.17
C LYS A 6 2.44 11.68 4.65
N GLU A 7 3.50 12.14 4.00
CA GLU A 7 3.53 12.29 2.54
C GLU A 7 3.41 10.93 1.83
N THR A 8 4.09 9.91 2.37
CA THR A 8 4.03 8.55 1.81
C THR A 8 2.66 7.92 2.00
N SER A 9 2.05 8.08 3.18
CA SER A 9 0.69 7.55 3.44
C SER A 9 -0.39 8.24 2.61
N ASP A 10 -0.28 9.55 2.38
CA ASP A 10 -1.22 10.29 1.53
C ASP A 10 -1.12 9.81 0.06
N ARG A 11 0.11 9.61 -0.45
CA ARG A 11 0.34 9.07 -1.79
C ARG A 11 -0.22 7.66 -1.95
N ILE A 12 -0.01 6.78 -0.96
CA ILE A 12 -0.55 5.41 -0.94
C ILE A 12 -2.08 5.45 -0.92
N ALA A 13 -2.68 6.25 -0.05
CA ALA A 13 -4.13 6.38 0.04
C ALA A 13 -4.73 6.92 -1.26
N HIS A 14 -4.10 7.91 -1.87
CA HIS A 14 -4.50 8.46 -3.16
C HIS A 14 -4.44 7.40 -4.26
N LEU A 15 -3.32 6.69 -4.41
CA LEU A 15 -3.16 5.62 -5.38
C LEU A 15 -4.19 4.50 -5.18
N ALA A 16 -4.46 4.12 -3.92
CA ALA A 16 -5.47 3.13 -3.59
C ALA A 16 -6.88 3.58 -3.99
N ALA A 17 -7.23 4.84 -3.74
CA ALA A 17 -8.50 5.41 -4.17
C ALA A 17 -8.63 5.42 -5.70
N VAL A 18 -7.56 5.75 -6.43
CA VAL A 18 -7.53 5.72 -7.91
C VAL A 18 -7.71 4.29 -8.43
N VAL A 19 -7.02 3.30 -7.85
CA VAL A 19 -7.17 1.88 -8.22
C VAL A 19 -8.60 1.38 -7.96
N LEU A 20 -9.22 1.75 -6.84
CA LEU A 20 -10.61 1.40 -6.55
C LEU A 20 -11.61 2.06 -7.51
N ALA A 21 -11.33 3.30 -7.92
CA ALA A 21 -12.15 4.07 -8.86
C ALA A 21 -11.98 3.61 -10.31
N LYS A 22 -10.83 2.99 -10.66
CA LYS A 22 -10.60 2.49 -12.02
C LYS A 22 -11.48 1.30 -12.36
N HIS A 23 -12.11 1.39 -13.52
CA HIS A 23 -12.89 0.30 -14.09
C HIS A 23 -11.93 -0.67 -14.83
N GLY A 24 -11.93 -1.96 -14.47
CA GLY A 24 -11.05 -2.98 -15.07
C GLY A 24 -9.83 -3.39 -14.24
N THR A 25 -9.71 -2.92 -13.00
CA THR A 25 -8.70 -3.45 -12.06
C THR A 25 -9.10 -4.84 -11.57
N LEU A 26 -8.12 -5.73 -11.43
CA LEU A 26 -8.26 -7.04 -10.84
C LEU A 26 -8.80 -6.95 -9.41
N HIS A 27 -9.51 -8.00 -9.01
CA HIS A 27 -10.01 -8.17 -7.65
C HIS A 27 -8.89 -8.02 -6.62
N THR A 28 -7.71 -8.59 -6.89
CA THR A 28 -6.52 -8.52 -6.01
C THR A 28 -5.99 -7.08 -5.81
N GLU A 29 -6.07 -6.23 -6.83
CA GLU A 29 -5.67 -4.82 -6.75
C GLU A 29 -6.66 -4.02 -5.90
N LYS A 30 -7.96 -4.28 -6.06
CA LYS A 30 -9.01 -3.66 -5.24
C LYS A 30 -8.91 -4.09 -3.78
N GLU A 31 -8.66 -5.37 -3.53
CA GLU A 31 -8.43 -5.92 -2.19
C GLU A 31 -7.20 -5.28 -1.54
N LEU A 32 -6.10 -5.12 -2.31
CA LEU A 32 -4.89 -4.44 -1.86
C LEU A 32 -5.16 -2.97 -1.51
N ALA A 33 -5.81 -2.24 -2.41
CA ALA A 33 -6.14 -0.84 -2.22
C ALA A 33 -7.08 -0.62 -1.03
N GLY A 34 -8.12 -1.43 -0.91
CA GLY A 34 -9.04 -1.39 0.24
C GLY A 34 -8.32 -1.70 1.55
N SER A 35 -7.45 -2.71 1.55
CA SER A 35 -6.68 -3.08 2.73
C SER A 35 -5.67 -1.99 3.10
N ALA A 36 -4.98 -1.37 2.12
CA ALA A 36 -4.06 -0.27 2.34
C ALA A 36 -4.77 0.99 2.88
N LEU A 37 -5.97 1.31 2.38
CA LEU A 37 -6.80 2.41 2.90
C LEU A 37 -7.30 2.15 4.31
N ALA A 38 -7.79 0.95 4.59
CA ALA A 38 -8.19 0.55 5.94
C ALA A 38 -7.01 0.66 6.90
N GLN A 39 -5.82 0.26 6.45
CA GLN A 39 -4.60 0.38 7.24
C GLN A 39 -4.08 1.80 7.40
N HIS A 40 -4.28 2.68 6.43
CA HIS A 40 -3.98 4.11 6.62
C HIS A 40 -4.78 4.67 7.81
N HIS A 41 -6.03 4.24 7.98
CA HIS A 41 -6.85 4.66 9.11
C HIS A 41 -6.47 3.98 10.43
N THR A 42 -5.91 2.76 10.37
CA THR A 42 -5.40 2.04 11.54
C THR A 42 -3.88 2.11 11.59
N ALA A 43 -3.32 3.11 12.29
CA ALA A 43 -1.88 3.24 12.52
C ALA A 43 -1.19 2.02 13.21
N LYS A 44 -1.96 0.97 13.53
CA LYS A 44 -1.52 -0.28 14.11
C LYS A 44 -1.37 -1.33 13.00
N GLN A 45 -0.12 -1.48 12.55
CA GLN A 45 0.41 -2.66 11.88
C GLN A 45 -0.06 -2.93 10.44
N THR A 46 0.84 -2.64 9.50
CA THR A 46 0.80 -3.29 8.21
C THR A 46 1.07 -4.77 8.35
N SER A 47 0.02 -5.59 8.24
CA SER A 47 0.14 -7.04 8.37
C SER A 47 0.81 -7.62 7.12
N ALA A 48 1.62 -8.67 7.29
CA ALA A 48 2.31 -9.36 6.20
C ALA A 48 1.38 -9.77 5.04
N ALA A 49 0.07 -9.90 5.30
CA ALA A 49 -0.97 -10.07 4.29
C ALA A 49 -0.99 -8.95 3.24
N ILE A 50 -0.91 -7.67 3.63
CA ILE A 50 -0.89 -6.55 2.69
C ILE A 50 0.38 -6.55 1.86
N GLY A 51 1.53 -6.78 2.51
CA GLY A 51 2.81 -6.91 1.80
C GLY A 51 2.78 -8.07 0.79
N SER A 52 2.18 -9.19 1.16
CA SER A 52 2.02 -10.35 0.27
C SER A 52 1.11 -10.07 -0.92
N LEU A 53 0.04 -9.30 -0.71
CA LEU A 53 -0.91 -8.89 -1.76
C LEU A 53 -0.27 -7.86 -2.69
N ALA A 54 0.50 -6.92 -2.15
CA ALA A 54 1.30 -5.97 -2.90
C ALA A 54 2.33 -6.69 -3.76
N ALA A 55 3.07 -7.65 -3.20
CA ALA A 55 4.04 -8.45 -3.96
C ALA A 55 3.39 -9.21 -5.12
N LYS A 56 2.17 -9.74 -4.95
CA LYS A 56 1.42 -10.37 -6.05
C LYS A 56 1.09 -9.36 -7.15
N VAL A 57 0.52 -8.20 -6.81
CA VAL A 57 0.16 -7.15 -7.78
C VAL A 57 1.40 -6.63 -8.53
N LEU A 58 2.53 -6.50 -7.85
CA LEU A 58 3.79 -6.03 -8.43
C LEU A 58 4.38 -7.05 -9.41
N GLY A 59 4.23 -8.34 -9.11
CA GLY A 59 4.64 -9.44 -9.98
C GLY A 59 3.66 -9.75 -11.13
N ASP A 60 2.45 -9.20 -11.08
CA ASP A 60 1.43 -9.47 -12.10
C ASP A 60 1.60 -8.53 -13.31
N HIS A 61 1.75 -9.10 -14.51
CA HIS A 61 1.88 -8.31 -15.72
C HIS A 61 0.56 -7.63 -16.12
N ASN A 62 -0.58 -8.16 -15.67
CA ASN A 62 -1.90 -7.61 -15.97
C ASN A 62 -2.32 -6.47 -15.02
N ALA A 63 -1.58 -6.26 -13.93
CA ALA A 63 -1.85 -5.18 -12.99
C ALA A 63 -1.60 -3.80 -13.60
N CYS A 64 -2.47 -2.85 -13.25
CA CYS A 64 -2.39 -1.46 -13.68
C CYS A 64 -1.13 -0.77 -13.12
N HIS A 65 -0.66 0.24 -13.85
CA HIS A 65 0.52 1.00 -13.45
C HIS A 65 0.35 1.65 -12.07
N GLU A 66 -0.81 2.25 -11.78
CA GLU A 66 -1.10 2.82 -10.45
C GLU A 66 -1.11 1.75 -9.34
N ALA A 67 -1.55 0.53 -9.63
CA ALA A 67 -1.58 -0.54 -8.64
C ALA A 67 -0.18 -1.09 -8.34
N LYS A 68 0.71 -1.14 -9.34
CA LYS A 68 2.13 -1.47 -9.13
C LYS A 68 2.85 -0.39 -8.31
N GLU A 69 2.59 0.88 -8.62
CA GLU A 69 3.08 2.03 -7.84
C GLU A 69 2.60 1.98 -6.38
N LEU A 70 1.31 1.69 -6.18
CA LEU A 70 0.72 1.47 -4.86
C LEU A 70 1.41 0.33 -4.14
N ALA A 71 1.51 -0.84 -4.78
CA ALA A 71 2.13 -2.04 -4.22
C ALA A 71 3.58 -1.80 -3.80
N GLY A 72 4.36 -1.10 -4.63
CA GLY A 72 5.75 -0.76 -4.33
C GLY A 72 5.85 0.18 -3.12
N SER A 73 4.99 1.20 -3.09
CA SER A 73 4.93 2.17 -1.98
C SER A 73 4.53 1.48 -0.66
N VAL A 74 3.52 0.61 -0.72
CA VAL A 74 3.05 -0.19 0.42
C VAL A 74 4.14 -1.14 0.90
N LEU A 75 4.81 -1.89 0.02
CA LEU A 75 5.94 -2.78 0.39
C LEU A 75 7.08 -2.04 1.08
N SER A 76 7.44 -0.87 0.55
CA SER A 76 8.44 0.00 1.15
C SER A 76 8.00 0.46 2.54
N GLN A 77 6.72 0.84 2.69
CA GLN A 77 6.15 1.23 3.97
C GLN A 77 6.09 0.07 4.97
N VAL A 78 5.71 -1.15 4.57
CA VAL A 78 5.71 -2.35 5.45
C VAL A 78 7.12 -2.58 6.00
N ARG A 79 8.13 -2.43 5.14
CA ARG A 79 9.54 -2.61 5.50
C ARG A 79 10.02 -1.52 6.46
N HIS A 80 9.63 -0.27 6.23
CA HIS A 80 9.96 0.86 7.11
C HIS A 80 9.24 0.81 8.46
N LEU A 81 7.98 0.35 8.49
CA LEU A 81 7.18 0.23 9.70
C LEU A 81 7.79 -0.82 10.65
N HIS A 82 8.28 -1.93 10.10
CA HIS A 82 9.01 -2.95 10.86
C HIS A 82 10.36 -2.43 11.41
N GLY A 83 11.01 -1.49 10.72
CA GLY A 83 12.27 -0.88 11.17
C GLY A 83 12.13 0.23 12.21
N SER A 84 10.92 0.74 12.47
CA SER A 84 10.72 1.92 13.33
C SER A 84 10.31 1.59 14.78
N ALA A 85 10.36 0.32 15.18
CA ALA A 85 9.99 -0.14 16.53
C ALA A 85 11.17 -0.23 17.53
N HIS A 86 12.36 0.31 17.23
CA HIS A 86 13.52 0.20 18.13
C HIS A 86 14.39 1.46 18.25
N GLY A 87 13.78 2.60 18.57
CA GLY A 87 14.54 3.84 18.84
C GLY A 87 13.85 4.73 19.85
N ALA A 88 13.80 4.30 21.11
CA ALA A 88 13.59 5.15 22.29
C ALA A 88 14.30 4.54 23.48
#